data_AF-A0A4R6VRV4-F1
#
_entry.id   AF-A0A4R6VRV4-F1
#
_cell.length_a   1.000
_cell.length_b   1.000
_cell.length_c   1.000
_cell.angle_alpha   90.00
_cell.angle_beta   90.00
_cell.angle_gamma   90.00
#
_symmetry.space_group_name_H-M   'P 1'
#
loop_
_entity.id
_entity.type
_entity.pdbx_description
1 polymer ?
#
loop_
_entity_poly.entity_id
_entity_poly.type
_entity_poly.pdbx_seq_one_letter_code
_entity_poly.pdbx_strand_id
1 'polypeptide(L)' 'MLGRQPMGGTDCWGDIAGKVDKAYEDKTIAEIADAPVEALQGVSEGDAQKLKDAFNIKTVRDLGTNKYFLWAQSIAKLAE' A
#
# COMPACT_ATOMS: atom_id res chain seq x y z
N MET A 1 23.11 22.27 11.60
CA MET A 1 22.25 21.58 10.62
C MET A 1 21.47 20.54 11.39
N LEU A 2 20.18 20.79 11.64
CA LEU A 2 19.35 19.97 12.53
C LEU A 2 19.19 18.56 11.95
N GLY A 3 19.59 17.57 12.75
CA GLY A 3 19.46 16.16 12.44
C GLY A 3 17.99 15.82 12.19
N ARG A 4 17.75 15.10 11.09
CA ARG A 4 16.48 14.45 10.80
C ARG A 4 16.20 13.49 11.96
N GLN A 5 15.26 13.84 12.84
CA GLN A 5 14.90 13.02 13.99
C GLN A 5 14.42 11.63 13.52
N PRO A 6 14.84 10.53 14.18
CA PRO A 6 14.17 9.24 14.01
C PRO A 6 12.80 9.31 14.69
N MET A 7 11.75 9.50 13.90
CA MET A 7 10.38 9.52 14.41
C MET A 7 9.87 8.09 14.54
N GLY A 8 10.05 7.51 15.72
CA GLY A 8 9.16 6.50 16.33
C GLY A 8 9.24 5.05 15.84
N GLY A 9 9.63 4.14 16.74
CA GLY A 9 9.24 2.72 16.75
C GLY A 9 10.01 1.81 15.78
N THR A 10 10.96 1.04 16.30
CA THR A 10 11.76 0.06 15.54
C THR A 10 11.04 -1.27 15.24
N ASP A 11 9.71 -1.34 15.25
CA ASP A 11 8.97 -2.61 15.28
C ASP A 11 7.71 -2.68 14.38
N CYS A 12 7.51 -1.76 13.44
CA CYS A 12 6.39 -1.81 12.48
C CYS A 12 6.77 -1.59 11.00
N TRP A 13 8.05 -1.33 10.69
CA TRP A 13 8.51 -1.20 9.29
C TRP A 13 8.70 -2.57 8.59
N GLY A 14 9.14 -3.59 9.34
CA GLY A 14 9.46 -4.91 8.78
C GLY A 14 8.28 -5.62 8.10
N ASP A 15 7.06 -5.39 8.57
CA ASP A 15 5.85 -6.04 8.03
C ASP A 15 5.38 -5.47 6.68
N ILE A 16 5.86 -4.28 6.31
CA ILE A 16 5.46 -3.56 5.08
C ILE A 16 6.62 -3.47 4.09
N ALA A 17 7.87 -3.40 4.55
CA ALA A 17 9.05 -3.29 3.69
C ALA A 17 9.09 -4.36 2.59
N GLY A 18 8.71 -5.60 2.89
CA GLY A 18 8.68 -6.69 1.89
C GLY A 18 7.44 -6.71 0.96
N LYS A 19 6.51 -5.76 1.12
CA LYS A 19 5.25 -5.70 0.35
C LYS A 19 5.20 -4.53 -0.63
N VAL A 20 6.14 -3.60 -0.53
CA VAL A 20 6.26 -2.42 -1.40
C VAL A 20 7.46 -2.58 -2.33
N ASP A 21 7.42 -1.94 -3.48
CA ASP A 21 8.56 -1.90 -4.39
C ASP A 21 9.77 -1.24 -3.73
N LYS A 22 10.98 -1.67 -4.11
CA LYS A 22 12.24 -1.15 -3.57
C LYS A 22 12.36 0.37 -3.68
N ALA A 23 11.76 0.97 -4.71
CA ALA A 23 11.74 2.43 -4.88
C ALA A 23 10.91 3.18 -3.82
N TYR A 24 10.12 2.46 -3.00
CA TYR A 24 9.24 3.00 -1.97
C TYR A 24 9.63 2.57 -0.55
N GLU A 25 10.64 1.71 -0.38
CA GLU A 25 11.13 1.24 0.94
C GLU A 25 11.76 2.34 1.81
N ASP A 26 12.18 3.48 1.23
CA ASP A 26 12.75 4.60 1.98
C ASP A 26 11.73 5.73 2.25
N LYS A 27 10.48 5.57 1.82
CA LYS A 27 9.42 6.59 1.95
C LYS A 27 8.69 6.44 3.27
N THR A 28 7.96 7.47 3.69
CA THR A 28 7.09 7.38 4.86
C THR A 28 5.81 6.58 4.55
N ILE A 29 5.16 6.02 5.58
CA ILE A 29 3.87 5.30 5.40
C ILE A 29 2.82 6.19 4.72
N ALA A 30 2.80 7.49 5.02
CA ALA A 30 1.89 8.43 4.37
C ALA A 30 2.18 8.54 2.87
N GLU A 31 3.44 8.65 2.48
CA GLU A 31 3.85 8.69 1.07
C GLU A 31 3.58 7.37 0.33
N ILE A 32 3.72 6.22 1.01
CA ILE A 32 3.36 4.92 0.46
C ILE A 32 1.84 4.81 0.28
N ALA A 33 1.05 5.29 1.24
CA ALA A 33 -0.41 5.28 1.13
C ALA A 33 -0.89 6.11 -0.06
N ASP A 34 -0.25 7.26 -0.30
CA ASP A 34 -0.61 8.15 -1.41
C ASP A 34 0.10 7.78 -2.73
N ALA A 35 0.99 6.78 -2.70
CA ALA A 35 1.65 6.25 -3.89
C ALA A 35 0.67 5.48 -4.79
N PRO A 36 0.97 5.37 -6.10
CA PRO A 36 0.19 4.55 -7.02
C PRO A 36 0.20 3.07 -6.60
N VAL A 37 -0.82 2.31 -6.98
CA VAL A 37 -0.92 0.87 -6.62
C VAL A 37 0.23 0.01 -7.19
N GLU A 38 0.91 0.47 -8.23
CA GLU A 38 2.15 -0.12 -8.77
C GLU A 38 3.34 -0.07 -7.78
N ALA A 39 3.24 0.77 -6.74
CA ALA A 39 4.21 0.80 -5.65
C ALA A 39 4.16 -0.46 -4.77
N LEU A 40 3.18 -1.34 -4.97
CA LEU A 40 3.09 -2.64 -4.31
C LEU A 40 3.84 -3.69 -5.12
N GLN A 41 4.60 -4.54 -4.43
CA GLN A 41 5.27 -5.68 -5.05
C GLN A 41 4.24 -6.59 -5.74
N GLY A 42 4.52 -6.92 -7.00
CA GLY A 42 3.66 -7.82 -7.79
C GLY A 42 2.48 -7.16 -8.50
N VAL A 43 2.31 -5.84 -8.39
CA VAL A 43 1.32 -5.09 -9.18
C VAL A 43 2.02 -4.48 -10.40
N SER A 44 1.66 -4.96 -11.58
CA SER A 44 2.15 -4.37 -12.83
C SER A 44 1.36 -3.12 -13.22
N GLU A 45 1.92 -2.27 -14.09
CA GLU A 45 1.21 -1.12 -14.67
C GLU A 45 -0.13 -1.54 -15.32
N GLY A 46 -0.16 -2.70 -15.98
CA GLY A 46 -1.36 -3.23 -16.61
C GLY A 46 -2.46 -3.60 -15.61
N ASP A 47 -2.09 -4.07 -14.43
CA ASP A 47 -3.05 -4.40 -13.36
C ASP A 47 -3.50 -3.14 -12.62
N ALA A 48 -2.60 -2.18 -12.41
CA ALA A 48 -2.93 -0.85 -11.92
C ALA A 48 -3.98 -0.16 -12.80
N GLN A 49 -3.83 -0.25 -14.13
CA GLN A 49 -4.78 0.32 -15.07
C GLN A 49 -6.17 -0.35 -14.99
N LYS A 50 -6.23 -1.69 -14.86
CA LYS A 50 -7.51 -2.40 -14.67
C LYS A 50 -8.20 -2.01 -13.37
N LEU A 51 -7.45 -1.88 -12.27
CA LEU A 51 -8.00 -1.45 -10.98
C LEU A 51 -8.57 -0.03 -11.06
N LYS A 52 -7.88 0.85 -11.79
CA LYS A 52 -8.35 2.20 -12.07
C LYS A 52 -9.62 2.19 -12.93
N ASP A 53 -9.67 1.40 -14.00
CA ASP A 53 -10.82 1.41 -14.90
C ASP A 53 -12.06 0.72 -14.30
N ALA A 54 -11.87 -0.34 -13.51
CA ALA A 54 -12.97 -1.09 -12.92
C ALA A 54 -13.50 -0.47 -11.62
N PHE A 55 -12.61 0.07 -10.77
CA PHE A 55 -12.96 0.51 -9.42
C PHE A 55 -12.55 1.96 -9.12
N ASN A 56 -12.00 2.68 -10.09
CA ASN A 56 -11.45 4.03 -9.92
C ASN A 56 -10.39 4.12 -8.80
N ILE A 57 -9.62 3.05 -8.61
CA ILE A 57 -8.54 2.95 -7.63
C ILE A 57 -7.25 3.44 -8.27
N LYS A 58 -6.58 4.41 -7.64
CA LYS A 58 -5.32 4.97 -8.15
C LYS A 58 -4.18 4.79 -7.18
N THR A 59 -4.46 4.95 -5.88
CA THR A 59 -3.45 4.89 -4.82
C THR A 59 -3.58 3.64 -3.96
N VAL A 60 -2.53 3.33 -3.20
CA VAL A 60 -2.55 2.25 -2.19
C VAL A 60 -3.64 2.51 -1.15
N ARG A 61 -3.85 3.77 -0.75
CA ARG A 61 -4.93 4.19 0.14
C ARG A 61 -6.30 3.92 -0.47
N ASP A 62 -6.51 4.23 -1.74
CA ASP A 62 -7.78 3.95 -2.43
C ASP A 62 -8.08 2.45 -2.43
N LEU A 63 -7.06 1.62 -2.66
CA LEU A 63 -7.18 0.17 -2.63
C LEU A 63 -7.58 -0.32 -1.22
N GLY A 64 -6.89 0.16 -0.18
CA GLY A 64 -7.12 -0.25 1.21
C GLY A 64 -8.39 0.33 1.86
N THR A 65 -9.01 1.35 1.27
CA THR A 65 -10.24 1.97 1.80
C THR A 65 -11.48 1.66 0.94
N ASN A 66 -11.32 0.90 -0.15
CA ASN A 66 -12.42 0.52 -1.02
C ASN A 66 -13.34 -0.50 -0.33
N LYS A 67 -14.65 -0.20 -0.28
CA LYS A 67 -15.66 -1.06 0.35
C LYS A 67 -15.66 -2.51 -0.17
N TYR A 68 -15.42 -2.73 -1.46
CA TYR A 68 -15.45 -4.08 -2.05
C TYR A 68 -14.25 -4.91 -1.58
N PHE A 69 -13.07 -4.31 -1.51
CA PHE A 69 -11.86 -4.96 -1.03
C PHE A 69 -11.93 -5.24 0.47
N LEU A 70 -12.47 -4.30 1.26
CA LEU A 70 -12.71 -4.49 2.69
C LEU A 70 -13.71 -5.64 2.95
N TRP A 71 -14.79 -5.71 2.18
CA TRP A 71 -15.73 -6.83 2.26
C TRP A 71 -15.07 -8.16 1.86
N ALA A 72 -14.33 -8.19 0.75
CA ALA A 72 -13.62 -9.38 0.30
C ALA A 72 -12.59 -9.87 1.33
N GLN A 73 -11.81 -8.95 1.92
CA GLN A 73 -10.87 -9.26 3.01
C GLN A 73 -11.60 -9.85 4.22
N SER A 74 -12.70 -9.25 4.63
CA SER A 74 -13.50 -9.72 5.76
C SER A 74 -14.09 -11.12 5.50
N ILE A 75 -14.65 -11.35 4.32
CA ILE A 75 -15.21 -12.64 3.91
C ILE A 75 -14.12 -13.71 3.88
N ALA A 76 -12.98 -13.42 3.24
CA ALA A 76 -11.86 -14.36 3.17
C ALA A 76 -11.35 -14.71 4.58
N LYS A 77 -11.27 -13.71 5.47
CA LYS A 77 -10.82 -13.93 6.85
C LYS A 77 -11.76 -14.78 7.68
N LEU A 78 -13.07 -14.68 7.45
CA LEU A 78 -14.09 -15.49 8.11
C LEU A 78 -14.20 -16.91 7.55
N ALA A 79 -13.66 -17.15 6.35
CA ALA A 79 -13.66 -18.46 5.70
C ALA A 79 -12.46 -19.34 6.11
N GLU A 80 -11.53 -18.81 6.92
CA GLU A 80 -10.39 -19.55 7.50
C GLU A 80 -10.75 -20.33 8.77
#